data_AF-A0A7L4ZHL6-F1
#
_entry.id   AF-A0A7L4ZHL6-F1
#
_cell.length_a   1.000
_cell.length_b   1.000
_cell.length_c   1.000
_cell.angle_alpha   90.00
_cell.angle_beta   90.00
_cell.angle_gamma   90.00
#
_symmetry.space_group_name_H-M   'P 1'
#
loop_
_entity.id
_entity.type
_entity.pdbx_description
1 polymer ?
#
loop_
_entity_poly.entity_id
_entity_poly.type
_entity_poly.pdbx_seq_one_letter_code
_entity_poly.pdbx_strand_id
1 'polypeptide(L)'
;MNFKHHEKLPRKATLRLIETKPGVSEIYMPLNEGNYCRIGAKTEIWNKYDDGFMWHDVFHFANMAILNWSPVSRFLFGISRKSNSRFYNQEDDFRAMIIEEAIAAFVIEEAKEKNFFKNNEEISNELLSVIETLTSVFEVKTASKDDWIKSILEGCKVWQHTKQNRGGIIELDMEKRTIQYLGNPSLKN
;
A
#
# COMPACT_ATOMS: atom_id res chain seq x y z
N MET A 1 -14.40 -16.41 -7.29
CA MET A 1 -14.49 -16.31 -8.77
C MET A 1 -13.15 -16.68 -9.38
N ASN A 2 -13.14 -17.24 -10.59
CA ASN A 2 -11.90 -17.67 -11.23
C ASN A 2 -11.44 -16.65 -12.29
N PHE A 3 -10.52 -15.77 -11.92
CA PHE A 3 -9.83 -14.86 -12.84
C PHE A 3 -8.61 -15.52 -13.46
N LYS A 4 -8.13 -15.01 -14.61
CA LYS A 4 -6.89 -15.51 -15.21
C LYS A 4 -5.69 -15.20 -14.30
N HIS A 5 -4.59 -15.92 -14.46
CA HIS A 5 -3.40 -15.73 -13.63
C HIS A 5 -2.89 -14.27 -13.64
N HIS A 6 -2.86 -13.62 -14.80
CA HIS A 6 -2.43 -12.22 -14.96
C HIS A 6 -3.41 -11.17 -14.42
N GLU A 7 -4.58 -11.58 -13.94
CA GLU A 7 -5.60 -10.69 -13.35
C GLU A 7 -5.67 -10.82 -11.82
N LYS A 8 -4.88 -11.74 -11.26
CA LYS A 8 -4.78 -11.99 -9.83
C LYS A 8 -3.59 -11.24 -9.27
N LEU A 9 -3.80 -10.59 -8.14
CA LEU A 9 -2.71 -10.09 -7.32
C LEU A 9 -1.76 -11.24 -6.93
N PRO A 10 -0.45 -10.97 -6.82
CA PRO A 10 0.52 -12.00 -6.48
C PRO A 10 0.33 -12.47 -5.04
N ARG A 11 0.31 -13.78 -4.78
CA ARG A 11 0.17 -14.32 -3.41
C ARG A 11 1.27 -13.85 -2.46
N LYS A 12 2.46 -13.65 -3.00
CA LYS A 12 3.60 -13.05 -2.32
C LYS A 12 4.30 -12.10 -3.27
N ALA A 13 4.80 -10.99 -2.75
CA ALA A 13 5.60 -10.04 -3.51
C ALA A 13 6.70 -9.46 -2.64
N THR A 14 7.84 -9.17 -3.26
CA THR A 14 8.92 -8.39 -2.63
C THR A 14 9.05 -7.11 -3.42
N LEU A 15 9.05 -5.97 -2.74
CA LEU A 15 9.21 -4.66 -3.37
C LEU A 15 10.43 -3.96 -2.81
N ARG A 16 11.18 -3.29 -3.67
CA ARG A 16 12.32 -2.46 -3.32
C ARG A 16 11.93 -1.00 -3.52
N LEU A 17 11.87 -0.27 -2.42
CA LEU A 17 11.59 1.16 -2.36
C LEU A 17 12.93 1.89 -2.31
N ILE A 18 13.14 2.83 -3.23
CA ILE A 18 14.41 3.55 -3.38
C ILE A 18 14.10 5.02 -3.52
N GLU A 19 14.84 5.87 -2.82
CA GLU A 19 14.91 7.28 -3.15
C GLU A 19 15.95 7.48 -4.26
N THR A 20 15.51 7.75 -5.49
CA THR A 20 16.43 7.87 -6.63
C THR A 20 17.06 9.26 -6.73
N LYS A 21 16.40 10.27 -6.15
CA LYS A 21 16.89 11.64 -5.96
C LYS A 21 16.32 12.17 -4.65
N PRO A 22 16.95 13.17 -4.01
CA PRO A 22 16.39 13.78 -2.81
C PRO A 22 14.92 14.15 -2.99
N GLY A 23 14.04 13.55 -2.19
CA GLY A 23 12.60 13.78 -2.23
C GLY A 23 11.83 13.05 -3.35
N VAL A 24 12.44 12.09 -4.05
CA VAL A 24 11.80 11.33 -5.14
C VAL A 24 11.96 9.84 -4.89
N SER A 25 10.85 9.15 -4.65
CA SER A 25 10.82 7.70 -4.48
C SER A 25 10.42 6.98 -5.78
N GLU A 26 10.98 5.79 -5.96
CA GLU A 26 10.62 4.84 -7.00
C GLU A 26 10.50 3.43 -6.38
N ILE A 27 9.60 2.63 -6.92
CA ILE A 27 9.30 1.28 -6.42
C ILE A 27 9.64 0.27 -7.50
N TYR A 28 10.32 -0.80 -7.09
CA TYR A 28 10.81 -1.84 -7.98
C TYR A 28 10.37 -3.22 -7.52
N MET A 29 9.98 -4.07 -8.46
CA MET A 29 9.75 -5.50 -8.23
C MET A 29 10.91 -6.31 -8.84
N PRO A 30 11.41 -7.36 -8.16
CA PRO A 30 12.38 -8.27 -8.75
C PRO A 30 11.73 -9.10 -9.88
N LEU A 31 12.39 -9.17 -11.03
CA LEU A 31 12.01 -10.04 -12.15
C LEU A 31 12.75 -11.38 -12.10
N ASN A 32 14.05 -11.33 -11.83
CA ASN A 32 14.94 -12.47 -11.65
C ASN A 32 16.19 -11.99 -10.88
N GLU A 33 17.18 -12.87 -10.67
CA GLU A 33 18.40 -12.52 -9.95
C GLU A 33 19.09 -11.29 -10.56
N GLY A 34 19.16 -10.22 -9.78
CA GLY A 34 19.83 -8.97 -10.15
C GLY A 34 19.01 -8.02 -11.05
N ASN A 35 17.88 -8.45 -11.64
CA ASN A 35 17.04 -7.57 -12.46
C ASN A 35 15.73 -7.18 -11.77
N TYR A 36 15.39 -5.90 -11.92
CA TYR A 36 14.22 -5.29 -11.33
C TYR A 36 13.43 -4.52 -12.39
N CYS A 37 12.09 -4.58 -12.32
CA CYS A 37 11.22 -3.68 -13.06
C CYS A 37 10.71 -2.58 -12.15
N ARG A 38 10.68 -1.34 -12.64
CA ARG A 38 9.98 -0.28 -11.94
C ARG A 38 8.47 -0.50 -12.08
N ILE A 39 7.75 -0.33 -10.98
CA ILE A 39 6.29 -0.35 -10.94
C ILE A 39 5.78 1.04 -10.53
N GLY A 40 4.59 1.40 -10.99
CA GLY A 40 4.00 2.71 -10.70
C GLY A 40 4.74 3.91 -11.29
N ALA A 41 4.30 5.09 -10.83
CA ALA A 41 4.94 6.37 -11.11
C ALA A 41 5.98 6.70 -10.02
N LYS A 42 6.74 7.77 -10.25
CA LYS A 42 7.58 8.36 -9.19
C LYS A 42 6.70 9.15 -8.24
N THR A 43 7.03 9.13 -6.97
CA THR A 43 6.35 9.97 -5.97
C THR A 43 7.32 11.00 -5.44
N GLU A 44 6.97 12.28 -5.64
CA GLU A 44 7.76 13.41 -5.20
C GLU A 44 7.26 13.92 -3.84
N ILE A 45 8.13 14.60 -3.08
CA ILE A 45 7.71 15.41 -1.93
C ILE A 45 6.82 16.56 -2.42
N TRP A 46 5.69 16.79 -1.74
CA TRP A 46 4.70 17.78 -2.14
C TRP A 46 4.78 19.10 -1.35
N ASN A 47 5.58 19.12 -0.30
CA ASN A 47 5.71 20.23 0.64
C ASN A 47 7.18 20.56 0.91
N LYS A 48 7.40 21.73 1.51
CA LYS A 48 8.74 22.24 1.83
C LYS A 48 9.52 21.34 2.82
N TYR A 49 8.80 20.48 3.56
CA TYR A 49 9.36 19.62 4.61
C TYR A 49 9.03 18.17 4.31
N ASP A 50 9.99 17.25 4.37
CA ASP A 50 9.73 15.82 4.15
C ASP A 50 8.80 15.22 5.22
N ASP A 51 7.50 15.28 4.97
CA ASP A 51 6.48 14.64 5.79
C ASP A 51 6.41 13.12 5.57
N GLY A 52 7.17 12.60 4.60
CA GLY A 52 7.24 11.20 4.23
C GLY A 52 6.12 10.75 3.29
N PHE A 53 5.36 11.67 2.68
CA PHE A 53 4.34 11.37 1.67
C PHE A 53 4.90 10.58 0.48
N MET A 54 6.18 10.78 0.12
CA MET A 54 6.82 10.00 -0.94
C MET A 54 6.85 8.48 -0.68
N TRP A 55 6.57 8.04 0.55
CA TRP A 55 6.46 6.62 0.90
C TRP A 55 5.00 6.14 1.10
N HIS A 56 3.99 6.94 0.71
CA HIS A 56 2.58 6.61 0.97
C HIS A 56 2.10 5.30 0.31
N ASP A 57 2.72 4.88 -0.80
CA ASP A 57 2.39 3.61 -1.46
C ASP A 57 2.51 2.39 -0.53
N VAL A 58 3.29 2.50 0.56
CA VAL A 58 3.34 1.47 1.62
C VAL A 58 1.95 1.16 2.20
N PHE A 59 1.06 2.14 2.32
CA PHE A 59 -0.30 1.94 2.84
C PHE A 59 -1.15 1.14 1.85
N HIS A 60 -1.01 1.39 0.55
CA HIS A 60 -1.68 0.61 -0.51
C HIS A 60 -1.20 -0.85 -0.50
N PHE A 61 0.10 -1.08 -0.31
CA PHE A 61 0.65 -2.43 -0.18
C PHE A 61 0.20 -3.14 1.10
N ALA A 62 0.05 -2.40 2.21
CA ALA A 62 -0.52 -2.93 3.44
C ALA A 62 -1.96 -3.38 3.22
N ASN A 63 -2.80 -2.57 2.58
CA ASN A 63 -4.17 -2.93 2.20
C ASN A 63 -4.18 -4.18 1.31
N MET A 64 -3.32 -4.22 0.30
CA MET A 64 -3.21 -5.39 -0.58
C MET A 64 -2.86 -6.66 0.21
N ALA A 65 -1.80 -6.60 1.03
CA ALA A 65 -1.30 -7.77 1.75
C ALA A 65 -2.27 -8.23 2.84
N ILE A 66 -2.85 -7.29 3.59
CA ILE A 66 -3.67 -7.59 4.77
C ILE A 66 -5.12 -7.79 4.38
N LEU A 67 -5.72 -6.88 3.59
CA LEU A 67 -7.14 -6.92 3.27
C LEU A 67 -7.45 -7.77 2.03
N ASN A 68 -6.42 -8.20 1.28
CA ASN A 68 -6.58 -8.78 -0.06
C ASN A 68 -7.29 -7.83 -1.05
N TRP A 69 -7.22 -6.52 -0.78
CA TRP A 69 -7.85 -5.47 -1.57
C TRP A 69 -6.95 -4.25 -1.65
N SER A 70 -6.69 -3.79 -2.87
CA SER A 70 -6.04 -2.50 -3.14
C SER A 70 -6.12 -2.22 -4.66
N PRO A 71 -7.10 -1.46 -5.13
CA PRO A 71 -7.15 -0.99 -6.51
C PRO A 71 -5.89 -0.21 -6.93
N VAL A 72 -5.29 0.56 -6.03
CA VAL A 72 -4.04 1.29 -6.30
C VAL A 72 -2.89 0.31 -6.47
N SER A 73 -2.71 -0.67 -5.58
CA SER A 73 -1.67 -1.69 -5.78
C SER A 73 -1.86 -2.42 -7.10
N ARG A 74 -3.10 -2.84 -7.41
CA ARG A 74 -3.43 -3.46 -8.71
C ARG A 74 -2.96 -2.60 -9.88
N PHE A 75 -3.24 -1.30 -9.86
CA PHE A 75 -2.76 -0.34 -10.85
C PHE A 75 -1.23 -0.27 -10.90
N LEU A 76 -0.54 -0.16 -9.75
CA LEU A 76 0.93 -0.13 -9.67
C LEU A 76 1.55 -1.40 -10.29
N PHE A 77 0.96 -2.57 -10.04
CA PHE A 77 1.37 -3.86 -10.63
C PHE A 77 0.96 -4.03 -12.10
N GLY A 78 0.16 -3.12 -12.68
CA GLY A 78 -0.39 -3.28 -14.03
C GLY A 78 -1.42 -4.41 -14.15
N ILE A 79 -2.08 -4.79 -13.06
CA ILE A 79 -3.02 -5.91 -12.95
C ILE A 79 -4.45 -5.36 -12.88
N SER A 80 -5.36 -5.91 -13.67
CA SER A 80 -6.79 -5.57 -13.60
C SER A 80 -7.66 -6.74 -14.10
N ARG A 81 -8.86 -6.90 -13.54
CA ARG A 81 -9.78 -8.01 -13.82
C ARG A 81 -10.68 -7.75 -15.04
N LYS A 82 -10.07 -7.35 -16.15
CA LYS A 82 -10.77 -6.92 -17.38
C LYS A 82 -11.61 -8.03 -18.03
N SER A 83 -11.37 -9.30 -17.71
CA SER A 83 -12.19 -10.42 -18.19
C SER A 83 -13.64 -10.35 -17.69
N ASN A 84 -13.91 -9.58 -16.63
CA ASN A 84 -15.24 -9.35 -16.09
C ASN A 84 -15.46 -7.84 -15.95
N SER A 85 -16.16 -7.23 -16.92
CA SER A 85 -16.38 -5.79 -16.98
C SER A 85 -17.06 -5.23 -15.73
N ARG A 86 -17.98 -5.98 -15.11
CA ARG A 86 -18.63 -5.55 -13.87
C ARG A 86 -17.63 -5.43 -12.72
N PHE A 87 -16.76 -6.44 -12.54
CA PHE A 87 -15.72 -6.38 -11.52
C PHE A 87 -14.69 -5.31 -11.80
N TYR A 88 -14.24 -5.20 -13.05
CA TYR A 88 -13.30 -4.15 -13.44
C TYR A 88 -13.85 -2.76 -13.10
N ASN A 89 -15.04 -2.42 -13.59
CA ASN A 89 -15.65 -1.11 -13.39
C ASN A 89 -15.93 -0.79 -11.91
N GLN A 90 -16.22 -1.80 -11.10
CA GLN A 90 -16.56 -1.63 -9.69
C GLN A 90 -15.32 -1.60 -8.79
N GLU A 91 -14.35 -2.49 -8.99
CA GLU A 91 -13.28 -2.77 -8.03
C GLU A 91 -11.89 -2.31 -8.49
N ASP A 92 -11.65 -2.20 -9.80
CA ASP A 92 -10.30 -1.98 -10.35
C ASP A 92 -10.18 -0.68 -11.15
N ASP A 93 -11.29 -0.01 -11.46
CA ASP A 93 -11.31 1.23 -12.21
C ASP A 93 -11.05 2.46 -11.32
N PHE A 94 -10.87 3.61 -11.94
CA PHE A 94 -10.42 4.85 -11.32
C PHE A 94 -11.21 5.26 -10.07
N ARG A 95 -12.52 4.96 -10.00
CA ARG A 95 -13.34 5.24 -8.81
C ARG A 95 -12.84 4.51 -7.57
N ALA A 96 -12.49 3.23 -7.69
CA ALA A 96 -11.99 2.45 -6.57
C ALA A 96 -10.62 2.98 -6.11
N MET A 97 -9.76 3.34 -7.07
CA MET A 97 -8.46 3.96 -6.79
C MET A 97 -8.61 5.28 -6.03
N ILE A 98 -9.48 6.19 -6.48
CA ILE A 98 -9.72 7.47 -5.77
C ILE A 98 -10.14 7.24 -4.33
N ILE A 99 -11.01 6.26 -4.08
CA ILE A 99 -11.48 5.97 -2.73
C ILE A 99 -10.33 5.43 -1.86
N GLU A 100 -9.50 4.52 -2.38
CA GLU A 100 -8.34 4.03 -1.64
C GLU A 100 -7.32 5.15 -1.36
N GLU A 101 -7.05 6.03 -2.33
CA GLU A 101 -6.19 7.22 -2.12
C GLU A 101 -6.74 8.14 -1.04
N ALA A 102 -8.06 8.38 -1.04
CA ALA A 102 -8.70 9.18 0.00
C ALA A 102 -8.56 8.52 1.39
N ILE A 103 -8.75 7.20 1.48
CA ILE A 103 -8.54 6.43 2.71
C ILE A 103 -7.08 6.57 3.19
N ALA A 104 -6.11 6.39 2.29
CA ALA A 104 -4.69 6.55 2.63
C ALA A 104 -4.39 7.97 3.15
N ALA A 105 -4.98 9.01 2.54
CA ALA A 105 -4.84 10.39 3.00
C ALA A 105 -5.40 10.59 4.42
N PHE A 106 -6.62 10.11 4.70
CA PHE A 106 -7.20 10.19 6.06
C PHE A 106 -6.36 9.43 7.10
N VAL A 107 -5.88 8.23 6.75
CA VAL A 107 -5.01 7.42 7.61
C VAL A 107 -3.71 8.16 7.91
N ILE A 108 -3.07 8.76 6.90
CA ILE A 108 -1.81 9.48 7.06
C ILE A 108 -2.00 10.70 7.97
N GLU A 109 -3.08 11.46 7.82
CA GLU A 109 -3.33 12.64 8.65
C GLU A 109 -3.55 12.25 10.12
N GLU A 110 -4.38 11.24 10.41
CA GLU A 110 -4.53 10.75 11.79
C GLU A 110 -3.23 10.15 12.34
N ALA A 111 -2.49 9.39 11.52
CA ALA A 111 -1.21 8.82 11.90
C ALA A 111 -0.21 9.94 12.27
N LYS A 112 -0.15 11.04 11.53
CA LYS A 112 0.71 12.19 11.86
C LYS A 112 0.39 12.78 13.23
N GLU A 113 -0.89 12.95 13.57
CA GLU A 113 -1.33 13.45 14.88
C GLU A 113 -0.90 12.53 16.03
N LYS A 114 -0.87 11.22 15.77
CA LYS A 114 -0.55 10.15 16.74
C LYS A 114 0.87 9.58 16.56
N ASN A 115 1.79 10.35 15.98
CA ASN A 115 3.18 9.95 15.74
C ASN A 115 3.34 8.53 15.14
N PHE A 116 2.52 8.23 14.14
CA PHE A 116 2.37 6.95 13.42
C PHE A 116 2.12 5.76 14.37
N PHE A 117 1.32 5.98 15.40
CA PHE A 117 0.91 5.00 16.41
C PHE A 117 2.09 4.34 17.15
N LYS A 118 3.25 5.01 17.20
CA LYS A 118 4.48 4.48 17.81
C LYS A 118 4.32 4.15 19.31
N ASN A 119 3.40 4.82 19.99
CA ASN A 119 3.17 4.69 21.43
C ASN A 119 1.91 3.85 21.76
N ASN A 120 1.50 2.94 20.86
CA ASN A 120 0.27 2.14 20.99
C ASN A 120 -1.00 2.99 21.14
N GLU A 121 -1.05 4.13 20.44
CA GLU A 121 -2.27 4.91 20.32
C GLU A 121 -3.32 4.13 19.52
N GLU A 122 -4.58 4.26 19.88
CA GLU A 122 -5.67 3.59 19.18
C GLU A 122 -6.08 4.38 17.94
N ILE A 123 -6.54 3.66 16.91
CA ILE A 123 -7.15 4.28 15.72
C ILE A 123 -8.55 4.78 16.10
N SER A 124 -8.89 5.99 15.67
CA SER A 124 -10.16 6.63 15.99
C SER A 124 -11.35 5.85 15.42
N ASN A 125 -12.46 5.82 16.15
CA ASN A 125 -13.69 5.22 15.65
C ASN A 125 -14.27 6.03 14.49
N GLU A 126 -14.00 7.33 14.46
CA GLU A 126 -14.37 8.27 13.40
C GLU A 126 -13.73 7.85 12.07
N LEU A 127 -12.40 7.62 12.05
CA LEU A 127 -11.69 7.15 10.86
C LEU A 127 -12.21 5.79 10.39
N LEU A 128 -12.38 4.84 11.31
CA LEU A 128 -12.91 3.52 10.97
C LEU A 128 -14.32 3.61 10.37
N SER A 129 -15.16 4.52 10.87
CA SER A 129 -16.52 4.74 10.34
C SER A 129 -16.50 5.39 8.95
N VAL A 130 -15.56 6.32 8.70
CA VAL A 130 -15.33 6.89 7.37
C VAL A 130 -14.91 5.80 6.39
N ILE A 131 -13.93 4.97 6.76
CA ILE A 131 -13.45 3.86 5.92
C ILE A 131 -14.60 2.90 5.60
N GLU A 132 -15.39 2.49 6.60
CA GLU A 132 -16.55 1.61 6.41
C GLU A 132 -17.55 2.21 5.41
N THR A 133 -17.83 3.51 5.53
CA THR A 133 -18.75 4.22 4.63
C THR A 133 -18.22 4.25 3.20
N LEU A 134 -16.96 4.69 3.02
CA LEU A 134 -16.31 4.82 1.73
C LEU A 134 -16.17 3.46 1.03
N THR A 135 -16.02 2.38 1.79
CA THR A 135 -15.76 1.04 1.26
C THR A 135 -16.99 0.16 1.06
N SER A 136 -18.17 0.61 1.51
CA SER A 136 -19.44 -0.15 1.54
C SER A 136 -19.88 -0.79 0.21
N VAL A 137 -19.42 -0.26 -0.92
CA VAL A 137 -19.78 -0.74 -2.27
C VAL A 137 -18.73 -1.66 -2.89
N PHE A 138 -17.55 -1.83 -2.28
CA PHE A 138 -16.45 -2.63 -2.82
C PHE A 138 -16.38 -4.01 -2.14
N GLU A 139 -15.56 -4.91 -2.66
CA GLU A 139 -15.37 -6.25 -2.11
C GLU A 139 -14.77 -6.22 -0.69
N VAL A 140 -13.99 -5.17 -0.38
CA VAL A 140 -13.36 -4.97 0.93
C VAL A 140 -14.35 -4.64 2.06
N LYS A 141 -15.62 -4.40 1.75
CA LYS A 141 -16.68 -4.23 2.78
C LYS A 141 -16.84 -5.44 3.72
N THR A 142 -16.26 -6.58 3.33
CA THR A 142 -16.25 -7.80 4.14
C THR A 142 -15.12 -7.83 5.17
N ALA A 143 -14.15 -6.91 5.08
CA ALA A 143 -13.09 -6.75 6.07
C ALA A 143 -13.66 -6.23 7.39
N SER A 144 -13.19 -6.79 8.50
CA SER A 144 -13.59 -6.32 9.83
C SER A 144 -12.88 -5.01 10.19
N LYS A 145 -13.34 -4.35 11.27
CA LYS A 145 -12.59 -3.22 11.84
C LYS A 145 -11.19 -3.63 12.28
N ASP A 146 -11.02 -4.84 12.83
CA ASP A 146 -9.72 -5.37 13.23
C ASP A 146 -8.79 -5.59 12.03
N ASP A 147 -9.33 -5.98 10.87
CA ASP A 147 -8.55 -6.10 9.65
C ASP A 147 -8.01 -4.74 9.19
N TRP A 148 -8.85 -3.70 9.25
CA TRP A 148 -8.44 -2.32 8.94
C TRP A 148 -7.42 -1.78 9.95
N ILE A 149 -7.65 -2.01 11.25
CA ILE A 149 -6.70 -1.66 12.31
C ILE A 149 -5.35 -2.31 12.03
N LYS A 150 -5.35 -3.62 11.73
CA LYS A 150 -4.12 -4.34 11.38
C LYS A 150 -3.43 -3.75 10.16
N SER A 151 -4.18 -3.45 9.09
CA SER A 151 -3.66 -2.84 7.86
C SER A 151 -2.94 -1.52 8.14
N ILE A 152 -3.61 -0.64 8.89
CA ILE A 152 -3.11 0.70 9.23
C ILE A 152 -1.86 0.61 10.12
N LEU A 153 -1.89 -0.20 11.18
CA LEU A 153 -0.77 -0.29 12.13
C LEU A 153 0.47 -0.93 11.50
N GLU A 154 0.33 -2.03 10.75
CA GLU A 154 1.45 -2.66 10.06
C GLU A 154 1.97 -1.77 8.91
N GLY A 155 1.08 -1.07 8.20
CA GLY A 155 1.45 -0.06 7.21
C GLY A 155 2.27 1.07 7.83
N CYS A 156 1.83 1.63 8.96
CA CYS A 156 2.56 2.67 9.71
C CYS A 156 3.94 2.19 10.15
N LYS A 157 4.05 0.95 10.63
CA LYS A 157 5.32 0.35 11.06
C LYS A 157 6.31 0.21 9.91
N VAL A 158 5.88 -0.31 8.77
CA VAL A 158 6.73 -0.45 7.58
C VAL A 158 7.07 0.91 6.97
N TRP A 159 6.12 1.84 6.95
CA TRP A 159 6.36 3.22 6.52
C TRP A 159 7.42 3.89 7.39
N GLN A 160 7.37 3.74 8.72
CA GLN A 160 8.36 4.31 9.64
C GLN A 160 9.77 3.79 9.34
N HIS A 161 9.93 2.47 9.17
CA HIS A 161 11.22 1.89 8.80
C HIS A 161 11.70 2.39 7.43
N THR A 162 10.81 2.47 6.44
CA THR A 162 11.13 2.95 5.10
C THR A 162 11.59 4.41 5.13
N LYS A 163 10.88 5.28 5.85
CA LYS A 163 11.24 6.69 6.03
C LYS A 163 12.58 6.85 6.74
N GLN A 164 12.79 6.14 7.83
CA GLN A 164 14.04 6.19 8.61
C GLN A 164 15.26 5.75 7.80
N ASN A 165 15.10 4.79 6.89
CA ASN A 165 16.18 4.23 6.08
C ASN A 165 16.26 4.81 4.66
N ARG A 166 15.38 5.76 4.33
CA ARG A 166 15.22 6.36 2.99
C ARG A 166 15.06 5.34 1.87
N GLY A 167 14.26 4.32 2.14
CA GLY A 167 14.03 3.18 1.25
C GLY A 167 14.06 1.88 2.03
N GLY A 168 14.00 0.76 1.31
CA GLY A 168 13.92 -0.54 1.93
C GLY A 168 13.48 -1.64 0.98
N ILE A 169 13.62 -2.87 1.45
CA ILE A 169 12.96 -4.03 0.87
C ILE A 169 11.76 -4.33 1.76
N ILE A 170 10.58 -4.46 1.17
CA ILE A 170 9.37 -4.91 1.85
C ILE A 170 8.89 -6.23 1.26
N GLU A 171 8.40 -7.12 2.12
CA GLU A 171 7.76 -8.37 1.76
C GLU A 171 6.27 -8.29 2.05
N LEU A 172 5.48 -8.78 1.10
CA LEU A 172 4.02 -8.86 1.15
C LEU A 172 3.65 -10.34 1.06
N ASP A 173 2.86 -10.82 2.02
CA ASP A 173 2.32 -12.18 2.03
C ASP A 173 0.80 -12.11 2.25
N MET A 174 0.06 -12.31 1.15
CA MET A 174 -1.39 -12.22 1.10
C MET A 174 -2.09 -13.42 1.77
N GLU A 175 -1.39 -14.54 1.90
CA GLU A 175 -1.92 -15.74 2.57
C GLU A 175 -1.79 -15.58 4.09
N LYS A 176 -0.65 -15.07 4.55
CA LYS A 176 -0.43 -14.78 5.98
C LYS A 176 -1.06 -13.46 6.43
N ARG A 177 -1.52 -12.63 5.47
CA ARG A 177 -2.04 -11.28 5.72
C ARG A 177 -1.01 -10.43 6.46
N THR A 178 0.20 -10.30 5.90
CA THR A 178 1.32 -9.58 6.51
C THR A 178 2.10 -8.74 5.49
N ILE A 179 2.58 -7.59 5.95
CA ILE A 179 3.58 -6.75 5.31
C ILE A 179 4.78 -6.61 6.26
N GLN A 180 6.01 -6.73 5.76
CA GLN A 180 7.22 -6.68 6.59
C GLN A 180 8.32 -5.87 5.92
N TYR A 181 9.03 -5.07 6.70
CA TYR A 181 10.28 -4.43 6.28
C TYR A 181 11.45 -5.40 6.51
N LEU A 182 12.18 -5.74 5.46
CA LEU A 182 13.27 -6.72 5.50
C LEU A 182 14.66 -6.10 5.70
N GLY A 183 14.81 -4.79 5.53
CA GLY A 183 16.10 -4.12 5.62
C GLY A 183 16.36 -3.15 4.47
N ASN A 184 17.43 -2.37 4.63
CA ASN A 184 17.89 -1.49 3.57
C ASN A 184 18.48 -2.36 2.45
N PRO A 185 18.11 -2.16 1.17
CA PRO A 185 18.83 -2.77 0.08
C PRO A 185 20.23 -2.16 0.10
N SER A 186 21.18 -2.79 0.80
CA SER A 186 22.59 -2.43 0.67
C SER A 186 22.84 -2.28 -0.82
N LEU A 187 23.24 -1.08 -1.25
CA LEU A 187 23.88 -0.93 -2.54
C LEU A 187 25.04 -1.92 -2.47
N LYS A 188 24.87 -3.11 -3.06
CA LYS A 188 26.02 -3.90 -3.47
C LYS A 188 26.72 -2.98 -4.45
N ASN A 189 27.75 -2.30 -3.94
CA ASN A 189 28.75 -1.60 -4.74
C ASN A 189 29.24 -2.53 -5.84
#